data_AF-A0A0D3AP95-F1
#
_entry.id   AF-A0A0D3AP95-F1
#
_cell.length_a   1.000
_cell.length_b   1.000
_cell.length_c   1.000
_cell.angle_alpha   90.00
_cell.angle_beta   90.00
_cell.angle_gamma   90.00
#
_symmetry.space_group_name_H-M   'P 1'
#
loop_
_entity.id
_entity.type
_entity.pdbx_description
1 polymer ?
#
loop_
_entity_poly.entity_id
_entity_poly.type
_entity_poly.pdbx_seq_one_letter_code
_entity_poly.pdbx_strand_id
1 'polypeptide(L)'
;MSASSSTTGGRRRVRTPGIPSKCWCGVCITELISKINQNPYCRYYRCIYAVSLRLENDNHVFKWVDEAFTDEIQQLDNQVRMLEEEVQFLKATII
;
A
#
# COMPACT_ATOMS: atom_id res chain seq x y z
N MET A 1 24.34 13.67 -30.05
CA MET A 1 24.07 14.69 -29.01
C MET A 1 22.97 14.13 -28.13
N SER A 2 23.33 13.75 -26.90
CA SER A 2 22.44 13.01 -25.99
C SER A 2 21.36 13.92 -25.43
N ALA A 3 20.09 13.56 -25.62
CA ALA A 3 18.96 14.27 -25.04
C ALA A 3 18.79 13.88 -23.57
N SER A 4 19.26 14.74 -22.68
CA SER A 4 19.00 14.65 -21.24
C SER A 4 17.51 14.84 -20.99
N SER A 5 16.77 13.75 -20.82
CA SER A 5 15.37 13.81 -20.40
C SER A 5 15.30 14.07 -18.90
N SER A 6 15.17 15.34 -18.53
CA SER A 6 14.79 15.77 -17.19
C SER A 6 13.39 15.24 -16.88
N THR A 7 13.33 14.15 -16.12
CA THR A 7 12.06 13.63 -15.59
C THR A 7 11.60 14.59 -14.50
N THR A 8 10.60 15.40 -14.83
CA THR A 8 9.83 16.15 -13.84
C THR A 8 9.15 15.13 -12.93
N GLY A 9 9.74 14.93 -11.74
CA GLY A 9 9.23 14.05 -10.71
C GLY A 9 7.91 14.57 -10.13
N GLY A 10 6.85 14.51 -10.92
CA GLY A 10 5.49 14.42 -10.40
C GLY A 10 5.43 13.12 -9.60
N ARG A 11 5.72 13.22 -8.31
CA ARG A 11 5.77 12.08 -7.38
C ARG A 11 4.42 11.38 -7.45
N ARG A 12 4.36 10.31 -8.27
CA ARG A 12 3.24 9.38 -8.32
C ARG A 12 2.88 9.09 -6.88
N ARG A 13 1.62 9.29 -6.49
CA ARG A 13 1.08 8.73 -5.25
C ARG A 13 1.53 7.28 -5.23
N VAL A 14 2.53 6.97 -4.40
CA VAL A 14 3.12 5.64 -4.35
C VAL A 14 2.00 4.77 -3.85
N ARG A 15 1.38 4.00 -4.76
CA ARG A 15 0.39 3.00 -4.36
C ARG A 15 1.14 2.02 -3.48
N THR A 16 0.89 2.07 -2.18
CA THR A 16 1.44 1.10 -1.25
C THR A 16 0.64 -0.19 -1.40
N PRO A 17 1.23 -1.28 -1.93
CA PRO A 17 0.52 -2.56 -1.99
C PRO A 17 0.22 -3.03 -0.56
N GLY A 18 -0.94 -3.67 -0.38
CA GLY A 18 -1.33 -4.25 0.91
C GLY A 18 -1.50 -3.23 2.04
N ILE A 19 -1.20 -3.67 3.26
CA ILE A 19 -1.29 -2.84 4.47
C ILE A 19 -0.06 -1.94 4.62
N PRO A 20 -0.21 -0.61 4.64
CA PRO A 20 0.93 0.29 4.73
C PRO A 20 1.56 0.30 6.13
N SER A 21 2.83 -0.06 6.24
CA SER A 21 3.60 -0.07 7.51
C SER A 21 4.38 1.23 7.76
N LYS A 22 4.93 1.85 6.70
CA LYS A 22 5.69 3.10 6.75
C LYS A 22 5.35 4.01 5.57
N CYS A 23 5.38 5.32 5.82
CA CYS A 23 5.28 6.32 4.76
C CYS A 23 6.65 6.53 4.09
N TRP A 24 6.67 7.00 2.84
CA TRP A 24 7.91 7.39 2.14
C TRP A 24 8.73 8.47 2.86
N CYS A 25 8.14 9.21 3.79
CA CYS A 25 8.85 10.17 4.65
C CYS A 25 9.59 9.52 5.84
N GLY A 26 9.55 8.19 5.97
CA GLY A 26 10.19 7.43 7.04
C GLY A 26 9.34 7.26 8.31
N VAL A 27 8.25 8.01 8.44
CA VAL A 27 7.37 7.98 9.61
C VAL A 27 6.34 6.86 9.51
N CYS A 28 5.97 6.30 10.67
CA CYS A 28 4.96 5.25 10.79
C CYS A 28 3.56 5.71 10.37
N ILE A 29 2.69 4.72 10.15
CA ILE A 29 1.30 4.89 9.77
C ILE A 29 0.41 4.76 11.02
N THR A 30 -0.69 5.51 11.07
CA THR A 30 -1.75 5.39 12.07
C THR A 30 -3.08 5.11 11.39
N GLU A 31 -3.94 4.37 12.06
CA GLU A 31 -5.33 4.16 11.68
C GLU A 31 -6.20 5.27 12.25
N LEU A 32 -7.14 5.78 11.46
CA LEU A 32 -8.07 6.85 11.82
C LEU A 32 -9.48 6.51 11.34
N ILE A 33 -10.49 7.04 12.03
CA ILE A 33 -11.90 6.88 11.65
C ILE A 33 -12.35 8.13 10.89
N SER A 34 -13.04 7.95 9.76
CA SER A 34 -13.66 9.02 8.99
C SER A 34 -14.76 9.69 9.81
N LYS A 35 -14.73 11.02 9.88
CA LYS A 35 -15.73 11.83 10.60
C LYS A 35 -16.96 12.18 9.74
N ILE A 36 -17.02 11.71 8.49
CA ILE A 36 -18.09 12.08 7.57
C ILE A 36 -19.33 11.23 7.86
N ASN A 37 -20.46 11.90 8.13
CA ASN A 37 -21.75 11.29 8.50
C ASN A 37 -22.31 10.27 7.49
N GLN A 38 -21.85 10.29 6.23
CA GLN A 38 -22.26 9.32 5.22
C GLN A 38 -21.61 7.94 5.41
N ASN A 39 -20.53 7.83 6.19
CA ASN A 39 -19.93 6.54 6.51
C ASN A 39 -19.19 6.57 7.87
N PRO A 40 -19.92 6.55 9.00
CA PRO A 40 -19.40 6.85 10.34
C PRO A 40 -18.41 5.82 10.91
N TYR A 41 -18.07 4.76 10.17
CA TYR A 41 -17.15 3.71 10.62
C TYR A 41 -16.04 3.38 9.62
N CYS A 42 -15.91 4.13 8.53
CA CYS A 42 -14.85 3.89 7.58
C CYS A 42 -13.49 4.27 8.17
N ARG A 43 -12.59 3.28 8.26
CA ARG A 43 -11.24 3.41 8.80
C ARG A 43 -10.24 3.58 7.67
N TYR A 44 -9.24 4.42 7.88
CA TYR A 44 -8.17 4.64 6.91
C TYR A 44 -6.82 4.74 7.60
N TYR A 45 -5.78 4.30 6.88
CA TYR A 45 -4.39 4.46 7.23
C TYR A 45 -3.88 5.81 6.74
N ARG A 46 -3.17 6.56 7.61
CA ARG A 46 -2.54 7.85 7.30
C ARG A 46 -1.15 7.94 7.91
N CYS A 47 -0.24 8.65 7.26
CA CYS A 47 1.06 9.00 7.85
C CYS A 47 0.89 9.82 9.14
N ILE A 48 1.55 9.42 10.24
CA ILE A 48 1.48 10.14 11.53
C ILE A 48 1.93 11.59 11.37
N TYR A 49 3.02 11.84 10.64
CA TYR A 49 3.52 13.20 10.43
C TYR A 49 2.48 14.11 9.77
N ALA A 50 1.80 13.61 8.74
CA ALA A 50 0.74 14.36 8.07
C ALA A 50 -0.45 14.62 9.00
N VAL A 51 -0.79 13.67 9.86
CA VAL A 51 -1.84 13.82 10.88
C VAL A 51 -1.45 14.86 11.93
N SER A 52 -0.23 14.77 12.48
CA SER A 52 0.27 15.68 13.51
C SER A 52 0.29 17.14 13.04
N LEU A 53 0.64 17.36 11.78
CA LEU A 53 0.67 18.70 11.17
C LEU A 53 -0.66 19.11 10.53
N ARG A 54 -1.70 18.26 10.59
CA ARG A 54 -3.01 18.47 9.95
C ARG A 54 -2.89 18.85 8.46
N LEU A 55 -2.00 18.17 7.75
CA LEU A 55 -1.82 18.40 6.32
C LEU A 55 -3.05 17.93 5.54
N GLU A 56 -3.45 18.75 4.57
CA GLU A 56 -4.55 18.47 3.64
C GLU A 56 -4.00 18.47 2.21
N ASN A 57 -4.55 17.60 1.36
CA ASN A 57 -4.16 17.43 -0.04
C ASN A 57 -2.64 17.22 -0.27
N ASP A 58 -1.99 16.55 0.69
CA ASP A 58 -0.58 16.20 0.61
C ASP A 58 -0.34 14.85 -0.10
N ASN A 59 0.95 14.52 -0.30
CA ASN A 59 1.37 13.29 -0.99
C ASN A 59 1.77 12.16 -0.03
N HIS A 60 1.50 12.27 1.28
CA HIS A 60 1.76 11.19 2.23
C HIS A 60 0.77 10.04 2.06
N VAL A 61 1.11 8.91 2.67
CA VAL A 61 0.27 7.71 2.62
C VAL A 61 -1.13 8.01 3.15
N PHE A 62 -2.11 7.68 2.33
CA PHE A 62 -3.54 7.60 2.65
C PHE A 62 -4.08 6.35 1.95
N LYS A 63 -4.71 5.45 2.69
CA LYS A 63 -5.34 4.24 2.13
C LYS A 63 -6.50 3.78 3.00
N TRP A 64 -7.60 3.33 2.41
CA TRP A 64 -8.70 2.76 3.17
C TRP A 64 -8.30 1.40 3.77
N VAL A 65 -8.79 1.08 4.97
CA VAL A 65 -8.49 -0.19 5.65
C VAL A 65 -9.01 -1.38 4.83
N ASP A 66 -10.23 -1.30 4.30
CA ASP A 66 -10.82 -2.38 3.51
C ASP A 66 -10.08 -2.62 2.19
N GLU A 67 -9.63 -1.54 1.53
CA GLU A 67 -8.78 -1.61 0.34
C GLU A 67 -7.42 -2.24 0.67
N ALA A 68 -6.80 -1.82 1.78
CA ALA A 68 -5.53 -2.38 2.23
C ALA A 68 -5.62 -3.88 2.53
N PHE A 69 -6.69 -4.34 3.18
CA PHE A 69 -6.93 -5.75 3.44
C PHE A 69 -7.23 -6.54 2.18
N THR A 70 -8.03 -5.99 1.26
CA THR A 70 -8.32 -6.65 -0.02
C THR A 70 -7.03 -6.87 -0.82
N ASP A 71 -6.19 -5.85 -0.92
CA ASP A 71 -4.89 -5.96 -1.60
C ASP A 71 -3.96 -6.99 -0.93
N GLU A 72 -3.93 -7.01 0.41
CA GLU A 72 -3.11 -7.98 1.17
C GLU A 72 -3.57 -9.41 0.91
N ILE A 73 -4.89 -9.66 0.96
CA ILE A 73 -5.47 -10.98 0.69
C ILE A 73 -5.16 -11.42 -0.74
N GLN A 74 -5.31 -10.53 -1.72
CA GLN A 74 -4.98 -10.84 -3.11
C GLN A 74 -3.49 -11.14 -3.30
N GLN A 75 -2.62 -10.42 -2.61
CA GLN A 75 -1.18 -10.68 -2.66
C GLN A 75 -0.85 -12.05 -2.04
N LEU A 76 -1.45 -12.37 -0.89
CA LEU A 76 -1.28 -13.66 -0.22
C LEU A 76 -1.79 -14.82 -1.08
N ASP A 77 -2.97 -14.69 -1.69
CA ASP A 77 -3.54 -15.69 -2.59
C ASP A 77 -2.58 -16.00 -3.76
N ASN A 78 -2.02 -14.95 -4.37
CA ASN A 78 -1.01 -15.12 -5.41
C ASN A 78 0.25 -15.83 -4.92
N GLN A 79 0.75 -15.49 -3.73
CA GLN A 79 1.94 -16.14 -3.15
C GLN A 79 1.67 -17.62 -2.85
N VAL A 80 0.49 -17.95 -2.31
CA VAL A 80 0.08 -19.33 -2.04
C VAL A 80 0.01 -20.12 -3.34
N ARG A 81 -0.63 -19.59 -4.38
CA ARG A 81 -0.70 -20.24 -5.69
C ARG A 81 0.68 -20.54 -6.28
N MET A 82 1.61 -19.57 -6.24
CA MET A 82 2.98 -19.78 -6.71
C MET A 82 3.71 -20.88 -5.92
N LEU A 83 3.56 -20.91 -4.59
CA LEU A 83 4.15 -21.94 -3.74
C LEU A 83 3.55 -23.32 -4.01
N GLU A 84 2.24 -23.42 -4.25
CA GLU A 84 1.59 -24.67 -4.61
C GLU A 84 2.13 -25.22 -5.94
N GLU A 85 2.32 -24.37 -6.94
CA GLU A 85 2.92 -24.73 -8.23
C GLU A 85 4.37 -25.22 -8.06
N GLU A 86 5.19 -24.53 -7.26
CA GLU A 86 6.58 -24.95 -6.97
C GLU A 86 6.64 -26.28 -6.23
N VAL A 87 5.76 -26.50 -5.25
CA VAL A 87 5.67 -27.78 -4.51
C VAL A 87 5.25 -28.92 -5.43
N GLN A 88 4.29 -28.69 -6.34
CA GLN A 88 3.89 -29.69 -7.33
C GLN A 88 5.03 -30.04 -8.29
N PHE A 89 5.78 -29.04 -8.76
CA PHE A 89 6.94 -29.23 -9.61
C PHE A 89 8.05 -30.05 -8.93
N LEU A 90 8.39 -29.72 -7.68
CA LEU A 90 9.39 -30.46 -6.90
C LEU A 90 8.95 -31.91 -6.65
N LYS A 91 7.68 -32.14 -6.33
CA LYS A 91 7.12 -33.50 -6.19
C LYS A 91 7.26 -34.32 -7.48
N ALA A 92 7.07 -33.70 -8.64
CA ALA A 92 7.20 -34.37 -9.93
C ALA A 92 8.66 -34.64 -10.35
N THR A 93 9.63 -33.92 -9.77
CA THR A 93 11.06 -34.03 -10.12
C THR A 93 11.82 -35.03 -9.25
N ILE A 94 11.29 -35.38 -8.07
CA ILE A 94 11.93 -36.27 -7.09
C ILE A 94 11.48 -37.75 -7.26
N ILE A 95 10.43 -38.00 -8.04
CA ILE A 95 9.96 -39.35 -8.45
C ILE A 95 10.53 -39.67 -9.82
#